data_AF-A0A3R6EG40-F1
#
_entry.id   AF-A0A3R6EG40-F1
#
_cell.length_a   1.000
_cell.length_b   1.000
_cell.length_c   1.000
_cell.angle_alpha   90.00
_cell.angle_beta   90.00
_cell.angle_gamma   90.00
#
_symmetry.space_group_name_H-M   'P 1'
#
loop_
_entity.id
_entity.type
_entity.pdbx_description
1 polymer ?
#
loop_
_entity_poly.entity_id
_entity_poly.type
_entity_poly.pdbx_seq_one_letter_code
_entity_poly.pdbx_strand_id
1 'polypeptide(L)'
;MEVKRICQWCGKPFMAKKTTTNYCSPQCSKRGYKHRMKERRMEMREFQEMLEVKNKLESQEYFTFSQAARLMGVSRQYVYKLVKEDKLRASRLSSRMSLIRRTDIELMLKTKPYEVLRPKDEFDVTEYYTAEQIAEKYKVNAKWVWTYTRQHNVPKVRIRQFNYYSKKHIDAAFAKYKTDNALTEWYTPEEIEKNYGMTRVAIRSHVYRNNIPSKKEHGQIFYSKLHFDLSKKTTEDDSSEYYTVQEAMKKYSLTRDSVYGILQFHEIKREKKGRFVRFLKVEFDHIMGAR
;
A
#
# COMPACT_ATOMS: atom_id res chain seq x y z
N MET A 1 35.10 -3.97 -58.82
CA MET A 1 34.98 -3.29 -57.50
C MET A 1 36.26 -3.53 -56.73
N GLU A 2 36.98 -2.46 -56.36
CA GLU A 2 38.12 -2.55 -55.45
C GLU A 2 37.68 -2.09 -54.06
N VAL A 3 37.97 -2.89 -53.03
CA VAL A 3 37.47 -2.66 -51.67
C VAL A 3 38.65 -2.40 -50.74
N LYS A 4 38.61 -1.31 -49.97
CA LYS A 4 39.58 -1.03 -48.89
C LYS A 4 39.42 -2.07 -47.78
N ARG A 5 40.49 -2.79 -47.45
CA ARG A 5 40.53 -3.81 -46.38
C ARG A 5 41.78 -3.67 -45.53
N ILE A 6 41.75 -4.22 -44.33
CA ILE A 6 42.90 -4.27 -43.42
C ILE A 6 43.56 -5.65 -43.56
N CYS A 7 44.89 -5.68 -43.69
CA CYS A 7 45.64 -6.92 -43.77
C CYS A 7 45.61 -7.67 -42.42
N GLN A 8 45.15 -8.92 -42.42
CA GLN A 8 45.04 -9.74 -41.19
C GLN A 8 46.38 -10.08 -40.53
N TRP A 9 47.52 -9.85 -41.18
CA TRP A 9 48.85 -10.14 -40.63
C TRP A 9 49.57 -8.88 -40.12
N CYS A 10 49.64 -7.82 -40.94
CA CYS A 10 50.42 -6.62 -40.59
C CYS A 10 49.56 -5.42 -40.18
N GLY A 11 48.23 -5.54 -40.20
CA GLY A 11 47.30 -4.48 -39.79
C GLY A 11 47.24 -3.26 -40.71
N LYS A 12 47.96 -3.25 -41.84
CA LYS A 12 47.98 -2.13 -42.78
C LYS A 12 46.77 -2.15 -43.72
N PRO A 13 46.18 -0.98 -44.07
CA PRO A 13 45.12 -0.89 -45.06
C PRO A 13 45.65 -1.15 -46.47
N PHE A 14 44.88 -1.85 -47.31
CA PHE A 14 45.21 -2.14 -48.71
C PHE A 14 43.94 -2.21 -49.58
N MET A 15 44.10 -2.06 -50.90
CA MET A 15 43.02 -2.22 -51.88
C MET A 15 42.94 -3.68 -52.35
N ALA A 16 41.85 -4.37 -52.01
CA ALA A 16 41.60 -5.74 -52.45
C ALA A 16 40.85 -5.75 -53.79
N LYS A 17 41.41 -6.47 -54.77
CA LYS A 17 40.79 -6.67 -56.09
C LYS A 17 39.75 -7.80 -56.12
N LYS A 18 39.82 -8.73 -55.16
CA LYS A 18 38.87 -9.84 -54.99
C LYS A 18 38.26 -9.82 -53.59
N THR A 19 37.00 -10.22 -53.47
CA THR A 19 36.26 -10.31 -52.20
C THR A 19 36.82 -11.34 -51.22
N THR A 20 37.70 -12.24 -51.67
CA THR A 20 38.34 -13.27 -50.84
C THR A 20 39.75 -12.89 -50.37
N THR A 21 40.29 -11.74 -50.79
CA THR A 21 41.67 -11.36 -50.45
C THR A 21 41.72 -10.73 -49.05
N ASN A 22 42.54 -11.32 -48.17
CA ASN A 22 42.65 -10.95 -46.75
C ASN A 22 44.03 -10.38 -46.35
N TYR A 23 45.00 -10.35 -47.28
CA TYR A 23 46.37 -9.91 -47.03
C TYR A 23 46.83 -8.91 -48.08
N CYS A 24 47.66 -7.94 -47.67
CA CYS A 24 48.21 -6.92 -48.57
C CYS A 24 49.30 -7.43 -49.51
N SER A 25 49.96 -8.57 -49.20
CA SER A 25 51.02 -9.14 -50.04
C SER A 25 51.14 -10.67 -49.89
N PRO A 26 51.74 -11.38 -50.88
CA PRO A 26 52.01 -12.81 -50.78
C PRO A 26 52.88 -13.19 -49.57
N GLN A 27 53.80 -12.30 -49.15
CA GLN A 27 54.61 -12.52 -47.96
C GLN A 27 53.76 -12.48 -46.68
N CYS A 28 52.86 -11.51 -46.55
CA CYS A 28 51.93 -11.44 -45.42
C CYS A 28 50.99 -12.64 -45.38
N SER A 29 50.52 -13.11 -46.54
CA SER A 29 49.71 -14.33 -46.65
C SER A 29 50.47 -15.58 -46.18
N LYS A 30 51.72 -15.78 -46.62
CA LYS A 30 52.57 -16.90 -46.20
C LYS A 30 52.87 -16.88 -44.70
N ARG A 31 53.16 -15.69 -44.14
CA ARG A 31 53.41 -15.53 -42.68
C ARG A 31 52.15 -15.78 -41.86
N GLY A 32 51.02 -15.21 -42.27
CA GLY A 32 49.72 -15.45 -41.63
C GLY A 32 49.32 -16.93 -41.67
N TYR A 33 49.56 -17.62 -42.80
CA TYR A 33 49.33 -19.06 -42.89
C TYR A 33 50.19 -19.86 -41.90
N LYS A 34 51.51 -19.60 -41.84
CA LYS A 34 52.41 -20.27 -40.88
C LYS A 34 52.00 -20.03 -39.43
N HIS A 35 51.58 -18.81 -39.10
CA HIS A 35 51.09 -18.47 -37.76
C HIS A 35 49.85 -19.27 -37.38
N ARG A 36 48.82 -19.27 -38.23
CA ARG A 36 47.59 -20.05 -37.99
C ARG A 36 47.86 -21.54 -37.85
N MET A 37 48.77 -22.09 -38.66
CA MET A 37 49.16 -23.50 -38.57
C MET A 37 49.90 -23.81 -37.25
N LYS A 38 50.70 -22.85 -36.74
CA LYS A 38 51.36 -22.97 -35.43
C LYS A 38 50.34 -22.88 -34.30
N GLU A 39 49.44 -21.90 -34.31
CA GLU A 39 48.36 -21.75 -33.32
C GLU A 39 47.50 -23.00 -33.26
N ARG A 40 47.01 -23.48 -34.41
CA ARG A 40 46.24 -24.72 -34.49
C ARG A 40 47.00 -25.93 -33.93
N ARG A 41 48.33 -26.03 -34.16
CA ARG A 41 49.14 -27.11 -33.59
C ARG A 41 49.28 -26.98 -32.07
N MET A 42 49.38 -25.76 -31.53
CA MET A 42 49.41 -25.51 -30.09
C MET A 42 48.05 -25.87 -29.46
N GLU A 43 46.95 -25.37 -30.01
CA GLU A 43 45.58 -25.68 -29.57
C GLU A 43 45.31 -27.19 -29.58
N MET A 44 45.72 -27.90 -30.63
CA MET A 44 45.56 -29.36 -30.72
C MET A 44 46.38 -30.10 -29.64
N ARG A 45 47.58 -29.60 -29.32
CA ARG A 45 48.40 -30.18 -28.23
C ARG A 45 47.79 -29.91 -26.86
N GLU A 46 47.35 -28.69 -26.60
CA GLU A 46 46.67 -28.33 -25.35
C GLU A 46 45.39 -29.14 -25.16
N PHE A 47 44.60 -29.30 -26.21
CA PHE A 47 43.39 -30.13 -26.20
C PHE A 47 43.73 -31.60 -25.94
N GLN A 48 44.78 -32.13 -26.57
CA GLN A 48 45.25 -33.50 -26.35
C GLN A 48 45.77 -33.71 -24.92
N GLU A 49 46.55 -32.79 -24.37
CA GLU A 49 46.99 -32.83 -22.97
C GLU A 49 45.81 -32.80 -22.00
N MET A 50 44.81 -31.94 -22.23
CA MET A 50 43.60 -31.91 -21.39
C MET A 50 42.82 -33.22 -21.44
N LEU A 51 42.69 -33.83 -22.63
CA LEU A 51 42.05 -35.14 -22.81
C LEU A 51 42.80 -36.25 -22.09
N GLU A 52 44.12 -36.31 -22.20
CA GLU A 52 44.94 -37.31 -21.51
C GLU A 52 44.85 -37.17 -19.99
N VAL A 53 44.89 -35.94 -19.48
CA VAL A 53 44.72 -35.66 -18.05
C VAL A 53 43.34 -36.10 -17.57
N LYS A 54 42.28 -35.82 -18.34
CA LYS A 54 40.92 -36.24 -18.04
C LYS A 54 40.80 -37.77 -17.99
N ASN A 55 41.30 -38.49 -18.99
CA ASN A 55 41.25 -39.95 -19.05
C ASN A 55 42.01 -40.61 -17.88
N LYS A 56 43.15 -40.04 -17.46
CA LYS A 56 43.91 -40.50 -16.28
C LYS A 56 43.19 -40.25 -14.96
N LEU A 57 42.45 -39.14 -14.85
CA LEU A 57 41.67 -38.80 -13.66
C LEU A 57 40.35 -39.59 -13.58
N GLU A 58 39.77 -39.97 -14.71
CA GLU A 58 38.52 -40.75 -14.78
C GLU A 58 38.68 -42.17 -14.24
N SER A 59 39.82 -42.81 -14.50
CA SER A 59 40.15 -44.17 -14.02
C SER A 59 40.63 -44.23 -12.56
N GLN A 60 40.90 -43.09 -11.92
CA GLN A 60 41.36 -43.05 -10.53
C GLN A 60 40.20 -42.97 -9.54
N GLU A 61 40.28 -43.77 -8.48
CA GLU A 61 39.31 -43.78 -7.37
C GLU A 61 39.69 -42.85 -6.21
N TYR A 62 40.98 -42.58 -6.06
CA TYR A 62 41.54 -41.78 -4.95
C TYR A 62 42.22 -40.53 -5.48
N PHE A 63 41.87 -39.38 -4.92
CA PHE A 63 42.38 -38.08 -5.32
C PHE A 63 43.06 -37.35 -4.18
N THR A 64 44.22 -36.76 -4.49
CA THR A 64 44.76 -35.67 -3.66
C THR A 64 43.85 -34.45 -3.74
N PHE A 65 43.97 -33.52 -2.79
CA PHE A 65 43.13 -32.31 -2.76
C PHE A 65 43.30 -31.46 -4.04
N SER A 66 44.51 -31.42 -4.60
CA SER A 66 44.79 -30.74 -5.87
C SER A 66 44.18 -31.45 -7.08
N GLN A 67 44.09 -32.78 -7.07
CA GLN A 67 43.41 -33.53 -8.12
C GLN A 67 41.89 -33.42 -8.01
N ALA A 68 41.34 -33.50 -6.79
CA ALA A 68 39.91 -33.33 -6.53
C ALA A 68 39.42 -31.93 -6.93
N ALA A 69 40.22 -30.90 -6.66
CA ALA A 69 39.96 -29.53 -7.10
C ALA A 69 39.86 -29.42 -8.63
N ARG A 70 40.83 -30.02 -9.35
CA ARG A 70 40.81 -30.08 -10.83
C ARG A 70 39.61 -30.86 -11.36
N LEU A 71 39.27 -31.99 -10.74
CA LEU A 71 38.14 -32.83 -11.13
C LEU A 71 36.80 -32.10 -10.98
N MET A 72 36.60 -31.39 -9.87
CA MET A 72 35.38 -30.61 -9.61
C MET A 72 35.35 -29.25 -10.30
N GLY A 73 36.45 -28.79 -10.89
CA GLY A 73 36.57 -27.45 -11.48
C GLY A 73 36.56 -26.31 -10.44
N VAL A 74 37.03 -26.56 -9.22
CA VAL A 74 37.04 -25.59 -8.11
C VAL A 74 38.46 -25.30 -7.63
N SER A 75 38.63 -24.26 -6.81
CA SER A 75 39.94 -23.96 -6.22
C SER A 75 40.33 -24.99 -5.15
N ARG A 76 41.64 -25.25 -4.99
CA ARG A 76 42.16 -26.12 -3.93
C ARG A 76 41.74 -25.63 -2.53
N GLN A 77 41.65 -24.31 -2.33
CA GLN A 77 41.17 -23.71 -1.09
C GLN A 77 39.71 -24.05 -0.80
N TYR A 78 38.86 -24.08 -1.83
CA TYR A 78 37.46 -24.46 -1.66
C TYR A 78 37.31 -25.93 -1.22
N VAL A 79 38.13 -26.84 -1.77
CA VAL A 79 38.17 -28.23 -1.29
C VAL A 79 38.58 -28.31 0.18
N TYR A 80 39.59 -27.55 0.61
CA TYR A 80 39.94 -27.46 2.04
C TYR A 80 38.78 -26.94 2.89
N LYS A 81 38.05 -25.93 2.41
CA LYS A 81 36.87 -25.39 3.09
C LYS A 81 35.78 -26.46 3.24
N LEU A 82 35.48 -27.21 2.18
CA LEU A 82 34.49 -28.28 2.20
C LEU A 82 34.85 -29.40 3.20
N VAL A 83 36.13 -29.78 3.25
CA VAL A 83 36.61 -30.77 4.23
C VAL A 83 36.57 -30.21 5.65
N LYS A 84 36.96 -28.95 5.85
CA LYS A 84 36.93 -28.29 7.17
C LYS A 84 35.51 -28.10 7.72
N GLU A 85 34.53 -27.88 6.85
CA GLU A 85 33.10 -27.77 7.20
C GLU A 85 32.40 -29.15 7.28
N ASP A 86 33.16 -30.26 7.24
CA ASP A 86 32.67 -31.65 7.22
C ASP A 86 31.66 -31.96 6.10
N LYS A 87 31.65 -31.16 5.03
CA LYS A 87 30.78 -31.34 3.85
C LYS A 87 31.34 -32.37 2.87
N LEU A 88 32.66 -32.52 2.85
CA LEU A 88 33.36 -33.49 2.00
C LEU A 88 34.25 -34.38 2.86
N ARG A 89 34.06 -35.70 2.77
CA ARG A 89 34.86 -36.67 3.52
C ARG A 89 36.25 -36.81 2.90
N ALA A 90 37.27 -36.76 3.75
CA ALA A 90 38.66 -36.98 3.38
C ALA A 90 39.35 -37.90 4.40
N SER A 91 40.22 -38.78 3.92
CA SER A 91 41.02 -39.68 4.74
C SER A 91 42.43 -39.12 4.90
N ARG A 92 42.88 -38.96 6.14
CA ARG A 92 44.27 -38.56 6.45
C ARG A 92 45.12 -39.81 6.66
N LEU A 93 46.00 -40.10 5.71
CA LEU A 93 46.91 -41.26 5.78
C LEU A 93 48.24 -40.92 6.47
N SER A 94 48.64 -39.65 6.44
CA SER A 94 49.87 -39.17 7.09
C SER A 94 49.72 -37.70 7.46
N SER A 95 50.67 -37.14 8.21
CA SER A 95 50.71 -35.72 8.56
C SER A 95 50.66 -34.82 7.31
N ARG A 96 51.27 -35.26 6.21
CA ARG A 96 51.36 -34.54 4.92
C ARG A 96 50.45 -35.08 3.82
N MET A 97 49.77 -36.22 4.04
CA MET A 97 49.01 -36.92 2.99
C MET A 97 47.54 -37.06 3.37
N SER A 98 46.67 -36.54 2.52
CA SER A 98 45.22 -36.68 2.65
C SER A 98 44.60 -36.96 1.28
N LEU A 99 43.69 -37.93 1.24
CA LEU A 99 43.03 -38.41 0.04
C LEU A 99 41.51 -38.30 0.16
N ILE A 100 40.86 -38.08 -0.97
CA ILE A 100 39.41 -38.02 -1.12
C ILE A 100 39.01 -39.13 -2.09
N ARG A 101 37.99 -39.91 -1.73
CA ARG A 101 37.45 -40.94 -2.63
C ARG A 101 36.48 -40.31 -3.61
N ARG A 102 36.48 -40.81 -4.85
CA ARG A 102 35.51 -40.42 -5.89
C ARG A 102 34.07 -40.55 -5.38
N THR A 103 33.77 -41.64 -4.69
CA THR A 103 32.45 -41.93 -4.12
C THR A 103 31.96 -40.86 -3.14
N ASP A 104 32.87 -40.27 -2.36
CA ASP A 104 32.51 -39.23 -1.38
C ASP A 104 32.19 -37.90 -2.07
N ILE A 105 32.88 -37.58 -3.16
CA ILE A 105 32.57 -36.41 -4.00
C ILE A 105 31.18 -36.60 -4.65
N GLU A 106 30.93 -37.77 -5.22
CA GLU A 106 29.63 -38.08 -5.85
C GLU A 106 28.48 -38.09 -4.83
N LEU A 107 28.72 -38.62 -3.63
CA LEU A 107 27.75 -38.60 -2.54
C LEU A 107 27.44 -37.16 -2.10
N MET A 108 28.46 -36.32 -1.92
CA MET A 108 28.27 -34.90 -1.59
C MET A 108 27.39 -34.20 -2.63
N LEU A 109 27.66 -34.42 -3.92
CA LEU A 109 26.88 -33.82 -5.01
C LEU A 109 25.43 -34.33 -5.07
N LYS A 110 25.20 -35.63 -4.78
CA LYS A 110 23.85 -36.20 -4.71
C LYS A 110 23.03 -35.66 -3.54
N THR A 111 23.66 -35.47 -2.38
CA THR A 111 22.96 -35.05 -1.15
C THR A 111 22.55 -33.58 -1.15
N LYS A 112 23.22 -32.72 -1.92
CA LYS A 112 22.95 -31.28 -1.96
C LYS A 112 22.64 -30.82 -3.40
N PRO A 113 21.43 -31.08 -3.89
CA PRO A 113 20.98 -30.52 -5.16
C PRO A 113 20.96 -28.99 -5.10
N TYR A 114 21.05 -28.35 -6.26
CA TYR A 114 21.03 -26.90 -6.37
C TYR A 114 19.72 -26.32 -5.82
N GLU A 115 19.82 -25.49 -4.79
CA GLU A 115 18.70 -24.72 -4.27
C GLU A 115 18.66 -23.34 -4.93
N VAL A 116 17.50 -22.97 -5.47
CA VAL A 116 17.29 -21.62 -5.99
C VAL A 116 17.31 -20.65 -4.82
N LEU A 117 18.36 -19.83 -4.74
CA LEU A 117 18.45 -18.74 -3.78
C LEU A 117 17.33 -17.72 -4.09
N ARG A 118 16.22 -17.83 -3.36
CA ARG A 118 15.22 -16.75 -3.33
C ARG A 118 15.71 -15.67 -2.37
N PRO A 119 15.68 -14.38 -2.75
CA PRO A 119 15.82 -13.29 -1.79
C PRO A 119 14.85 -13.54 -0.63
N LYS A 120 15.37 -13.48 0.60
CA LYS A 120 14.55 -13.61 1.80
C LYS A 120 13.72 -12.33 1.89
N ASP A 121 12.43 -12.40 1.59
CA ASP A 121 11.54 -11.27 1.83
C ASP A 121 11.42 -11.11 3.35
N GLU A 122 12.17 -10.17 3.94
CA GLU A 122 12.11 -9.77 5.36
C GLU A 122 10.81 -9.01 5.71
N PHE A 123 9.75 -9.18 4.92
CA PHE A 123 8.50 -8.47 5.13
C PHE A 123 7.56 -9.29 6.01
N ASP A 124 7.56 -9.00 7.31
CA ASP A 124 6.52 -9.52 8.21
C ASP A 124 5.22 -8.74 8.01
N VAL A 125 4.28 -9.36 7.30
CA VAL A 125 2.95 -8.78 6.97
C VAL A 125 2.17 -8.43 8.25
N THR A 126 2.46 -9.06 9.39
CA THR A 126 1.71 -8.85 10.64
C THR A 126 1.89 -7.46 11.24
N GLU A 127 2.98 -6.75 10.94
CA GLU A 127 3.29 -5.43 11.51
C GLU A 127 2.75 -4.24 10.70
N TYR A 128 2.03 -4.51 9.60
CA TYR A 128 1.57 -3.48 8.68
C TYR A 128 0.05 -3.46 8.53
N TYR A 129 -0.50 -2.29 8.24
CA TYR A 129 -1.87 -2.09 7.79
C TYR A 129 -1.91 -1.69 6.32
N THR A 130 -2.95 -2.12 5.60
CA THR A 130 -3.32 -1.55 4.30
C THR A 130 -4.15 -0.28 4.50
N ALA A 131 -4.20 0.58 3.48
CA ALA A 131 -5.04 1.78 3.54
C ALA A 131 -6.54 1.48 3.79
N GLU A 132 -7.02 0.34 3.30
CA GLU A 132 -8.40 -0.13 3.49
C GLU A 132 -8.64 -0.52 4.96
N GLN A 133 -7.73 -1.28 5.57
CA GLN A 133 -7.81 -1.63 6.99
C GLN A 133 -7.77 -0.40 7.90
N ILE A 134 -6.97 0.62 7.56
CA ILE A 134 -6.94 1.89 8.28
C ILE A 134 -8.28 2.61 8.17
N ALA A 135 -8.87 2.60 6.96
CA ALA A 135 -10.16 3.21 6.70
C ALA A 135 -11.29 2.57 7.52
N GLU A 136 -11.31 1.25 7.63
CA GLU A 136 -12.26 0.52 8.47
C GLU A 136 -12.04 0.78 9.96
N LYS A 137 -10.80 0.61 10.44
CA LYS A 137 -10.45 0.78 11.87
C LYS A 137 -10.83 2.16 12.42
N TYR A 138 -10.60 3.21 11.63
CA TYR A 138 -10.83 4.58 12.03
C TYR A 138 -12.10 5.20 11.43
N LYS A 139 -12.93 4.41 10.72
CA LYS A 139 -14.16 4.86 10.04
C LYS A 139 -13.96 6.07 9.10
N VAL A 140 -12.77 6.18 8.53
CA VAL A 140 -12.40 7.25 7.59
C VAL A 140 -12.50 6.75 6.15
N ASN A 141 -12.45 7.66 5.17
CA ASN A 141 -12.43 7.28 3.77
C ASN A 141 -11.00 6.87 3.35
N ALA A 142 -10.84 5.77 2.60
CA ALA A 142 -9.55 5.32 2.08
C ALA A 142 -8.81 6.40 1.26
N LYS A 143 -9.53 7.20 0.48
CA LYS A 143 -8.95 8.34 -0.26
C LYS A 143 -8.33 9.36 0.69
N TRP A 144 -8.99 9.61 1.82
CA TRP A 144 -8.49 10.52 2.84
C TRP A 144 -7.27 9.95 3.56
N VAL A 145 -7.22 8.64 3.83
CA VAL A 145 -6.01 7.97 4.38
C VAL A 145 -4.82 8.20 3.46
N TRP A 146 -4.99 8.09 2.13
CA TRP A 146 -3.90 8.38 1.19
C TRP A 146 -3.46 9.84 1.21
N THR A 147 -4.40 10.79 1.28
CA THR A 147 -4.05 12.21 1.39
C THR A 147 -3.33 12.51 2.70
N TYR A 148 -3.82 11.98 3.82
CA TYR A 148 -3.27 12.17 5.15
C TYR A 148 -1.86 11.60 5.27
N THR A 149 -1.65 10.34 4.88
CA THR A 149 -0.33 9.69 4.92
C THR A 149 0.71 10.40 4.05
N ARG A 150 0.28 11.02 2.93
CA ARG A 150 1.15 11.86 2.09
C ARG A 150 1.49 13.20 2.74
N GLN A 151 0.52 13.87 3.36
CA GLN A 151 0.74 15.17 4.03
C GLN A 151 1.65 15.04 5.25
N HIS A 152 1.51 13.95 6.01
CA HIS A 152 2.28 13.68 7.22
C HIS A 152 3.55 12.86 6.99
N ASN A 153 3.92 12.59 5.73
CA ASN A 153 5.12 11.82 5.35
C ASN A 153 5.26 10.49 6.10
N VAL A 154 4.15 9.76 6.26
CA VAL A 154 4.15 8.47 6.97
C VAL A 154 4.95 7.43 6.17
N PRO A 155 5.93 6.74 6.78
CA PRO A 155 6.69 5.70 6.11
C PRO A 155 5.77 4.61 5.53
N LYS A 156 5.99 4.26 4.27
CA LYS A 156 5.20 3.25 3.55
C LYS A 156 6.10 2.30 2.78
N VAL A 157 5.70 1.03 2.77
CA VAL A 157 6.32 -0.01 1.94
C VAL A 157 5.37 -0.33 0.80
N ARG A 158 5.85 -0.26 -0.44
CA ARG A 158 5.03 -0.59 -1.62
C ARG A 158 5.33 -2.02 -2.06
N ILE A 159 4.36 -2.91 -1.91
CA ILE A 159 4.46 -4.28 -2.41
C ILE A 159 3.45 -4.42 -3.55
N ARG A 160 3.98 -4.61 -4.76
CA ARG A 160 3.21 -4.60 -6.01
C ARG A 160 2.37 -3.31 -6.14
N GLN A 161 1.05 -3.41 -6.01
CA GLN A 161 0.10 -2.31 -6.16
C GLN A 161 -0.38 -1.72 -4.82
N PHE A 162 -0.10 -2.38 -3.70
CA PHE A 162 -0.59 -1.96 -2.38
C PHE A 162 0.46 -1.17 -1.60
N ASN A 163 -0.01 -0.18 -0.84
CA ASN A 163 0.80 0.57 0.12
C ASN A 163 0.53 0.01 1.52
N TYR A 164 1.60 -0.41 2.18
CA TYR A 164 1.60 -0.91 3.54
C TYR A 164 2.20 0.14 4.48
N TYR A 165 1.54 0.37 5.60
CA TYR A 165 1.96 1.34 6.61
C TYR A 165 2.18 0.62 7.94
N SER A 166 3.24 0.97 8.67
CA SER A 166 3.49 0.35 9.98
C SER A 166 2.36 0.68 10.95
N LYS A 167 1.86 -0.33 11.68
CA LYS A 167 0.81 -0.16 12.69
C LYS A 167 1.18 0.90 13.73
N LYS A 168 2.45 0.93 14.16
CA LYS A 168 2.96 1.90 15.17
C LYS A 168 2.81 3.34 14.70
N HIS A 169 3.20 3.63 13.45
CA HIS A 169 3.12 4.98 12.91
C HIS A 169 1.69 5.43 12.68
N ILE A 170 0.82 4.52 12.20
CA ILE A 170 -0.59 4.83 12.00
C ILE A 170 -1.29 5.06 13.34
N ASP A 171 -1.10 4.19 14.32
CA ASP A 171 -1.79 4.32 15.61
C ASP A 171 -1.34 5.58 16.35
N ALA A 172 -0.07 5.98 16.25
CA ALA A 172 0.42 7.25 16.76
C ALA A 172 -0.19 8.47 16.03
N ALA A 173 -0.27 8.42 14.69
CA ALA A 173 -0.81 9.52 13.90
C ALA A 173 -2.34 9.67 14.08
N PHE A 174 -3.05 8.56 14.21
CA PHE A 174 -4.51 8.53 14.32
C PHE A 174 -5.03 8.55 15.77
N ALA A 175 -4.15 8.59 16.79
CA ALA A 175 -4.54 8.66 18.19
C ALA A 175 -5.51 9.81 18.51
N LYS A 176 -5.39 10.95 17.81
CA LYS A 176 -6.27 12.12 17.96
C LYS A 176 -7.71 11.89 17.50
N TYR A 177 -7.93 10.92 16.62
CA TYR A 177 -9.22 10.63 16.01
C TYR A 177 -9.94 9.45 16.66
N LYS A 178 -9.43 8.96 17.80
CA LYS A 178 -10.09 7.91 18.57
C LYS A 178 -11.40 8.49 19.12
N THR A 179 -12.53 8.07 18.54
CA THR A 179 -13.86 8.55 18.93
C THR A 179 -14.37 7.76 20.13
N ASP A 180 -14.80 8.46 21.18
CA ASP A 180 -15.54 7.85 22.28
C ASP A 180 -16.95 7.44 21.80
N ASN A 181 -17.25 6.14 21.85
CA ASN A 181 -18.54 5.58 21.44
C ASN A 181 -19.64 5.80 22.51
N ALA A 182 -19.72 6.97 23.12
CA ALA A 182 -20.67 7.25 24.21
C ALA A 182 -22.11 7.49 23.72
N LEU A 183 -22.29 7.86 22.45
CA LEU A 183 -23.60 8.11 21.82
C LEU A 183 -23.93 7.00 20.84
N THR A 184 -24.93 6.19 21.18
CA THR A 184 -25.28 4.96 20.46
C THR A 184 -26.11 5.22 19.20
N GLU A 185 -26.98 6.23 19.22
CA GLU A 185 -27.99 6.40 18.17
C GLU A 185 -27.84 7.69 17.39
N TRP A 186 -27.79 7.54 16.06
CA TRP A 186 -27.59 8.64 15.12
C TRP A 186 -28.59 8.57 13.96
N TYR A 187 -29.07 9.73 13.50
CA TYR A 187 -29.85 9.87 12.28
C TYR A 187 -28.94 10.17 11.08
N THR A 188 -29.29 9.60 9.94
CA THR A 188 -28.83 10.12 8.64
C THR A 188 -29.66 11.33 8.21
N PRO A 189 -29.13 12.22 7.36
CA PRO A 189 -29.92 13.33 6.82
C PRO A 189 -31.18 12.82 6.13
N GLU A 190 -31.09 11.71 5.38
CA GLU A 190 -32.21 11.09 4.65
C GLU A 190 -33.31 10.56 5.56
N GLU A 191 -32.96 9.97 6.71
CA GLU A 191 -33.93 9.58 7.74
C GLU A 191 -34.67 10.80 8.31
N ILE A 192 -33.97 11.92 8.50
CA ILE A 192 -34.61 13.15 9.00
C ILE A 192 -35.54 13.74 7.94
N GLU A 193 -35.17 13.71 6.66
CA GLU A 193 -36.07 14.17 5.58
C GLU A 193 -37.36 13.35 5.57
N LYS A 194 -37.26 12.03 5.76
CA LYS A 194 -38.42 11.12 5.79
C LYS A 194 -39.28 11.29 7.04
N ASN A 195 -38.67 11.38 8.22
CA ASN A 195 -39.38 11.42 9.49
C ASN A 195 -40.03 12.78 9.78
N TYR A 196 -39.34 13.87 9.40
CA TYR A 196 -39.74 15.23 9.76
C TYR A 196 -40.06 16.13 8.56
N GLY A 197 -39.98 15.62 7.33
CA GLY A 197 -40.31 16.38 6.12
C GLY A 197 -39.40 17.59 5.86
N MET A 198 -38.23 17.65 6.49
CA MET A 198 -37.30 18.77 6.34
C MET A 198 -36.37 18.56 5.15
N THR A 199 -36.02 19.65 4.45
CA THR A 199 -34.99 19.61 3.42
C THR A 199 -33.58 19.56 4.04
N ARG A 200 -32.59 18.98 3.34
CA ARG A 200 -31.18 18.96 3.77
C ARG A 200 -30.65 20.31 4.28
N VAL A 201 -31.06 21.41 3.66
CA VAL A 201 -30.67 22.78 4.06
C VAL A 201 -31.29 23.17 5.41
N ALA A 202 -32.58 22.87 5.60
CA ALA A 202 -33.28 23.12 6.86
C ALA A 202 -32.67 22.30 8.01
N ILE A 203 -32.34 21.03 7.76
CA ILE A 203 -31.67 20.16 8.74
C ILE A 203 -30.34 20.79 9.18
N ARG A 204 -29.49 21.20 8.23
CA ARG A 204 -28.18 21.80 8.54
C ARG A 204 -28.31 23.09 9.36
N SER A 205 -29.27 23.95 9.01
CA SER A 205 -29.54 25.19 9.74
C SER A 205 -30.06 24.91 11.16
N HIS A 206 -30.96 23.93 11.31
CA HIS A 206 -31.52 23.53 12.60
C HIS A 206 -30.46 22.93 13.54
N VAL A 207 -29.61 22.06 13.01
CA VAL A 207 -28.48 21.47 13.75
C VAL A 207 -27.53 22.55 14.25
N TYR A 208 -27.20 23.52 13.40
CA TYR A 208 -26.31 24.63 13.77
C TYR A 208 -26.92 25.51 14.86
N ARG A 209 -28.21 25.89 14.73
CA ARG A 209 -28.88 26.75 15.73
C ARG A 209 -29.02 26.09 17.09
N ASN A 210 -29.25 24.78 17.13
CA ASN A 210 -29.47 24.05 18.37
C ASN A 210 -28.21 23.33 18.87
N ASN A 211 -27.04 23.59 18.27
CA ASN A 211 -25.75 22.97 18.61
C ASN A 211 -25.83 21.44 18.75
N ILE A 212 -26.55 20.78 17.83
CA ILE A 212 -26.77 19.33 17.90
C ILE A 212 -25.47 18.61 17.57
N PRO A 213 -25.01 17.66 18.42
CA PRO A 213 -23.82 16.87 18.14
C PRO A 213 -23.89 16.17 16.79
N SER A 214 -22.82 16.29 16.01
CA SER A 214 -22.69 15.66 14.69
C SER A 214 -21.39 14.87 14.59
N LYS A 215 -21.43 13.74 13.88
CA LYS A 215 -20.24 12.93 13.55
C LYS A 215 -20.14 12.73 12.05
N LYS A 216 -18.92 12.51 11.55
CA LYS A 216 -18.67 12.22 10.14
C LYS A 216 -18.04 10.85 9.99
N GLU A 217 -18.78 9.88 9.46
CA GLU A 217 -18.28 8.52 9.18
C GLU A 217 -18.30 8.31 7.65
N HIS A 218 -17.19 7.84 7.08
CA HIS A 218 -17.02 7.60 5.63
C HIS A 218 -17.41 8.76 4.69
N GLY A 219 -17.48 10.00 5.19
CA GLY A 219 -17.89 11.17 4.40
C GLY A 219 -19.37 11.55 4.54
N GLN A 220 -20.17 10.70 5.17
CA GLN A 220 -21.55 11.00 5.54
C GLN A 220 -21.59 11.65 6.93
N ILE A 221 -22.49 12.63 7.09
CA ILE A 221 -22.69 13.34 8.36
C ILE A 221 -23.88 12.70 9.04
N PHE A 222 -23.74 12.42 10.33
CA PHE A 222 -24.79 11.89 11.17
C PHE A 222 -25.07 12.85 12.31
N TYR A 223 -26.33 12.93 12.74
CA TYR A 223 -26.78 13.80 13.84
C TYR A 223 -27.31 12.95 15.00
N SER A 224 -27.08 13.36 16.24
CA SER A 224 -27.57 12.60 17.40
C SER A 224 -29.10 12.57 17.42
N LYS A 225 -29.71 11.37 17.54
CA LYS A 225 -31.17 11.23 17.55
C LYS A 225 -31.80 11.95 18.74
N LEU A 226 -31.29 11.67 19.94
CA LEU A 226 -31.80 12.22 21.20
C LEU A 226 -31.85 13.74 21.19
N HIS A 227 -30.73 14.38 20.83
CA HIS A 227 -30.66 15.85 20.79
C HIS A 227 -31.53 16.45 19.69
N PHE A 228 -31.68 15.75 18.56
CA PHE A 228 -32.53 16.20 17.47
C PHE A 228 -34.02 16.16 17.86
N ASP A 229 -34.47 15.05 18.44
CA ASP A 229 -35.87 14.88 18.84
C ASP A 229 -36.25 15.84 19.98
N LEU A 230 -35.36 16.04 20.96
CA LEU A 230 -35.54 17.04 22.03
C LEU A 230 -35.71 18.46 21.46
N SER A 231 -34.88 18.84 20.48
CA SER A 231 -34.95 20.17 19.86
C SER A 231 -36.23 20.42 19.06
N LYS A 232 -36.95 19.37 18.65
CA LYS A 232 -38.23 19.47 17.96
C LYS A 232 -39.40 19.52 18.93
N LYS A 233 -39.37 18.71 19.99
CA LYS A 233 -40.39 18.75 21.05
C LYS A 233 -40.54 20.14 21.66
N THR A 234 -39.42 20.82 21.97
CA THR A 234 -39.46 22.19 22.50
C THR A 234 -40.13 23.20 21.56
N THR A 235 -40.09 22.99 20.24
CA THR A 235 -40.73 23.90 19.28
C THR A 235 -42.22 23.62 19.05
N GLU A 236 -42.66 22.38 19.28
CA GLU A 236 -44.06 21.97 19.15
C GLU A 236 -44.86 22.33 20.40
N ASP A 237 -44.30 22.13 21.61
CA ASP A 237 -44.95 22.50 22.87
C ASP A 237 -45.19 24.03 22.95
N ASP A 238 -44.18 24.85 22.62
CA ASP A 238 -44.29 26.32 22.51
C ASP A 238 -45.39 26.81 21.54
N SER A 239 -45.74 26.01 20.53
CA SER A 239 -46.77 26.41 19.55
C SER A 239 -48.16 25.92 19.94
N SER A 240 -48.26 24.92 20.80
CA SER A 240 -49.53 24.38 21.28
C SER A 240 -50.18 25.28 22.32
N GLU A 241 -49.38 25.93 23.17
CA GLU A 241 -49.81 26.73 24.32
C GLU A 241 -50.25 28.17 23.97
N TYR A 242 -49.88 28.66 22.79
CA TYR A 242 -50.12 30.05 22.38
C TYR A 242 -51.06 30.15 21.18
N TYR A 243 -51.98 31.13 21.20
CA TYR A 243 -52.74 31.55 20.02
C TYR A 243 -52.01 32.66 19.27
N THR A 244 -52.06 32.61 17.95
CA THR A 244 -51.86 33.79 17.12
C THR A 244 -53.15 34.59 16.99
N VAL A 245 -53.05 35.90 16.72
CA VAL A 245 -54.22 36.77 16.48
C VAL A 245 -55.13 36.21 15.38
N GLN A 246 -54.56 35.63 14.31
CA GLN A 246 -55.35 35.05 13.21
C GLN A 246 -56.11 33.78 13.62
N GLU A 247 -55.51 32.93 14.44
CA GLU A 247 -56.19 31.73 14.97
C GLU A 247 -57.32 32.10 15.93
N ALA A 248 -57.10 33.11 16.79
CA ALA A 248 -58.14 33.63 17.69
C ALA A 248 -59.32 34.26 16.92
N MET A 249 -59.04 35.03 15.86
CA MET A 249 -60.08 35.56 14.96
C MET A 249 -60.93 34.45 14.35
N LYS A 250 -60.30 33.36 13.90
CA LYS A 250 -60.99 32.23 13.26
C LYS A 250 -61.80 31.40 14.26
N LYS A 251 -61.29 31.21 15.49
CA LYS A 251 -61.95 30.42 16.54
C LYS A 251 -63.17 31.14 17.12
N TYR A 252 -63.07 32.43 17.36
CA TYR A 252 -64.11 33.22 18.04
C TYR A 252 -64.90 34.15 17.11
N SER A 253 -64.66 34.09 15.80
CA SER A 253 -65.29 34.96 14.78
C SER A 253 -65.16 36.45 15.10
N LEU A 254 -64.03 36.85 15.67
CA LEU A 254 -63.75 38.24 16.06
C LEU A 254 -63.01 38.99 14.95
N THR A 255 -63.25 40.30 14.87
CA THR A 255 -62.42 41.19 14.03
C THR A 255 -61.04 41.36 14.67
N ARG A 256 -60.04 41.69 13.84
CA ARG A 256 -58.66 41.91 14.29
C ARG A 256 -58.59 42.94 15.42
N ASP A 257 -59.33 44.03 15.29
CA ASP A 257 -59.33 45.12 16.27
C ASP A 257 -60.00 44.71 17.58
N SER A 258 -61.05 43.89 17.52
CA SER A 258 -61.67 43.31 18.72
C SER A 258 -60.70 42.42 19.48
N VAL A 259 -59.88 41.61 18.78
CA VAL A 259 -58.84 40.79 19.43
C VAL A 259 -57.80 41.68 20.12
N TYR A 260 -57.31 42.73 19.46
CA TYR A 260 -56.37 43.67 20.11
C TYR A 260 -57.00 44.45 21.27
N GLY A 261 -58.28 44.81 21.16
CA GLY A 261 -59.04 45.48 22.22
C GLY A 261 -59.19 44.59 23.46
N ILE A 262 -59.54 43.31 23.29
CA ILE A 262 -59.64 42.33 24.40
C ILE A 262 -58.28 42.11 25.05
N LEU A 263 -57.22 41.96 24.24
CA LEU A 263 -55.85 41.82 24.75
C LEU A 263 -55.40 43.05 25.55
N GLN A 264 -55.84 44.25 25.15
CA GLN A 264 -55.49 45.49 25.84
C GLN A 264 -56.34 45.72 27.10
N PHE A 265 -57.64 45.40 27.06
CA PHE A 265 -58.58 45.60 28.17
C PHE A 265 -58.33 44.63 29.33
N HIS A 266 -57.99 43.38 29.02
CA HIS A 266 -57.68 42.35 30.03
C HIS A 266 -56.18 42.22 30.36
N GLU A 267 -55.35 43.14 29.87
CA GLU A 267 -53.90 43.17 30.13
C GLU A 267 -53.16 41.85 29.86
N ILE A 268 -53.59 41.09 28.85
CA ILE A 268 -52.96 39.81 28.51
C ILE A 268 -51.54 40.06 27.98
N LYS A 269 -50.58 39.27 28.48
CA LYS A 269 -49.19 39.36 28.05
C LYS A 269 -49.06 38.95 26.58
N ARG A 270 -48.47 39.85 25.80
CA ARG A 270 -48.26 39.69 24.35
C ARG A 270 -46.79 39.40 24.09
N GLU A 271 -46.52 38.30 23.41
CA GLU A 271 -45.17 37.94 22.96
C GLU A 271 -45.03 38.14 21.45
N LYS A 272 -43.95 38.80 21.01
CA LYS A 272 -43.68 39.03 19.59
C LYS A 272 -42.67 38.00 19.08
N LYS A 273 -43.13 37.01 18.31
CA LYS A 273 -42.27 36.01 17.64
C LYS A 273 -42.22 36.31 16.14
N GLY A 274 -41.26 37.14 15.73
CA GLY A 274 -41.10 37.60 14.35
C GLY A 274 -42.19 38.61 13.93
N ARG A 275 -42.95 38.29 12.88
CA ARG A 275 -44.06 39.14 12.36
C ARG A 275 -45.37 38.95 13.13
N PHE A 276 -45.49 37.87 13.91
CA PHE A 276 -46.73 37.50 14.58
C PHE A 276 -46.68 37.86 16.07
N VAL A 277 -47.81 38.34 16.58
CA VAL A 277 -48.06 38.50 18.02
C VAL A 277 -48.78 37.25 18.50
N ARG A 278 -48.29 36.66 19.59
CA ARG A 278 -48.82 35.47 20.25
C ARG A 278 -49.15 35.76 21.70
N PHE A 279 -50.12 35.02 22.24
CA PHE A 279 -50.58 35.13 23.64
C PHE A 279 -51.08 33.77 24.11
N LEU A 280 -51.09 33.53 25.44
CA LEU A 280 -51.46 32.25 26.03
C LEU A 280 -52.91 31.87 25.69
N LYS A 281 -53.11 30.65 25.18
CA LYS A 281 -54.46 30.14 24.86
C LYS A 281 -55.36 30.10 26.09
N VAL A 282 -54.81 29.61 27.21
CA VAL A 282 -55.56 29.38 28.44
C VAL A 282 -56.15 30.68 28.98
N GLU A 283 -55.34 31.75 29.01
CA GLU A 283 -55.78 33.07 29.49
C GLU A 283 -56.87 33.67 28.58
N PHE A 284 -56.67 33.58 27.26
CA PHE A 284 -57.63 34.14 26.29
C PHE A 284 -58.94 33.35 26.25
N ASP A 285 -58.88 32.02 26.30
CA ASP A 285 -60.06 31.15 26.33
C ASP A 285 -60.88 31.36 27.61
N HIS A 286 -60.23 31.60 28.75
CA HIS A 286 -60.91 31.88 30.02
C HIS A 286 -61.74 33.17 29.95
N ILE A 287 -61.18 34.23 29.35
CA ILE A 287 -61.88 35.51 29.14
C ILE A 287 -63.05 35.37 28.17
N MET A 288 -62.85 34.60 27.08
CA MET A 288 -63.89 34.39 26.08
C MET A 288 -65.01 33.44 26.55
N GLY A 289 -64.72 32.55 27.51
CA GLY A 289 -65.68 31.61 28.10
C GLY A 289 -66.40 32.13 29.35
N ALA A 290 -65.96 33.25 29.94
CA ALA A 290 -66.59 33.90 31.09
C ALA A 290 -67.81 34.78 30.71
N ARG A 291 -68.49 34.47 29.60
CA ARG A 291 -69.58 35.27 29.03
C ARG A 291 -70.89 34.50 28.97
#